data_AF-A0A7K9DTX2-F1
#
_entry.id   AF-A0A7K9DTX2-F1
#
_cell.length_a   1.000
_cell.length_b   1.000
_cell.length_c   1.000
_cell.angle_alpha   90.00
_cell.angle_beta   90.00
_cell.angle_gamma   90.00
#
_symmetry.space_group_name_H-M   'P 1'
#
loop_
_entity.id
_entity.type
_entity.pdbx_description
1 polymer ?
#
loop_
_entity_poly.entity_id
_entity_poly.type
_entity_poly.pdbx_seq_one_letter_code
_entity_poly.pdbx_strand_id
1 'polypeptide(L)'
;RADLAISAITITPERESVVDFSKRYMDYSVGILIKKPEEKINIFSLFAPFDFAVWACIAAAIPIVGVLIFVLNRIQAVRAQNASQPSSSASSTLHSAIWVVYGAFVQQGGESMVNSVAMRIVMGSWWLFTLIVCSSYTANLAAFLTVSRMDNPIR
;
A
#
# COMPACT_ATOMS: atom_id res chain seq x y z
N ARG A 1 -29.61 -12.09 61.57
CA ARG A 1 -29.53 -13.56 61.51
C ARG A 1 -30.39 -13.97 60.33
N ALA A 2 -29.86 -14.82 59.45
CA ALA A 2 -30.57 -15.31 58.27
C ALA A 2 -30.35 -16.82 58.20
N ASP A 3 -31.40 -17.57 57.85
CA ASP A 3 -31.37 -19.03 57.83
C ASP A 3 -30.93 -19.59 56.46
N LEU A 4 -30.98 -18.76 55.41
CA LEU A 4 -30.55 -19.08 54.06
C LEU A 4 -30.06 -17.80 53.35
N ALA A 5 -29.04 -17.93 52.50
CA ALA A 5 -28.58 -16.86 51.63
C ALA A 5 -28.49 -17.35 50.17
N ILE A 6 -29.01 -16.54 49.25
CA ILE A 6 -28.95 -16.78 47.80
C ILE A 6 -28.32 -15.55 47.16
N SER A 7 -27.09 -15.66 46.68
CA SER A 7 -26.35 -14.56 46.04
C SER A 7 -25.15 -15.12 45.26
N ALA A 8 -24.37 -14.25 44.61
CA ALA A 8 -23.11 -14.58 43.95
C ALA A 8 -21.98 -14.83 44.98
N ILE A 9 -22.12 -15.90 45.76
CA ILE A 9 -21.18 -16.27 46.83
C ILE A 9 -20.24 -17.34 46.30
N THR A 10 -18.95 -17.01 46.24
CA THR A 10 -17.91 -17.97 45.89
C THR A 10 -17.66 -18.96 47.03
N ILE A 11 -17.68 -20.25 46.70
CA ILE A 11 -17.29 -21.33 47.62
C ILE A 11 -15.78 -21.28 47.77
N THR A 12 -15.30 -21.06 49.00
CA THR A 12 -13.88 -21.03 49.37
C THR A 12 -13.67 -21.90 50.61
N PRO A 13 -12.49 -22.51 50.81
CA PRO A 13 -12.25 -23.44 51.93
C PRO A 13 -12.52 -22.80 53.30
N GLU A 14 -12.18 -21.52 53.45
CA GLU A 14 -12.41 -20.77 54.68
C GLU A 14 -13.90 -20.61 55.00
N ARG A 15 -14.74 -20.38 53.98
CA ARG A 15 -16.20 -20.24 54.16
C ARG A 15 -16.89 -21.56 54.38
N GLU A 16 -16.42 -22.62 53.74
CA GLU A 16 -16.95 -23.98 53.91
C GLU A 16 -16.74 -24.52 55.34
N SER A 17 -15.77 -23.98 56.10
CA SER A 17 -15.54 -24.36 57.50
C SER A 17 -16.60 -23.86 58.49
N VAL A 18 -17.42 -22.87 58.11
CA VAL A 18 -18.38 -22.21 58.99
C VAL A 18 -19.84 -22.28 58.49
N VAL A 19 -20.06 -22.59 57.21
CA VAL A 19 -21.39 -22.74 56.59
C VAL A 19 -21.40 -23.85 55.55
N ASP A 20 -22.55 -24.53 55.42
CA ASP A 20 -22.77 -25.56 54.39
C ASP A 20 -23.20 -24.92 53.05
N PHE A 21 -22.64 -25.41 51.95
CA PHE A 21 -23.00 -25.01 50.59
C PHE A 21 -23.71 -26.15 49.83
N SER A 22 -24.60 -25.79 48.91
CA SER A 22 -25.12 -26.74 47.92
C SER A 22 -24.08 -27.05 46.83
N LYS A 23 -24.37 -28.01 45.94
CA LYS A 23 -23.53 -28.27 44.78
C LYS A 23 -23.44 -27.02 43.89
N ARG A 24 -22.26 -26.80 43.31
CA ARG A 24 -22.01 -25.71 42.36
C ARG A 24 -23.04 -25.75 41.22
N TYR A 25 -23.73 -24.63 41.02
CA TYR A 25 -24.67 -24.43 39.91
C TYR A 25 -23.99 -23.80 38.67
N MET A 26 -22.93 -23.02 38.87
CA MET A 26 -22.22 -22.30 37.81
C MET A 26 -20.71 -22.39 38.03
N ASP A 27 -19.99 -22.84 37.01
CA ASP A 27 -18.53 -22.73 36.98
C ASP A 27 -18.16 -21.30 36.55
N TYR A 28 -17.28 -20.65 37.32
CA TYR A 28 -16.76 -19.34 36.98
C TYR A 28 -15.28 -19.45 36.59
N SER A 29 -14.88 -18.60 35.66
CA SER A 29 -13.48 -18.41 35.28
C SER A 29 -13.11 -16.96 35.57
N VAL A 30 -11.92 -16.75 36.13
CA VAL A 30 -11.38 -15.40 36.31
C VAL A 30 -10.76 -14.97 34.98
N GLY A 31 -11.25 -13.86 34.42
CA GLY A 31 -10.73 -13.26 33.20
C GLY A 31 -10.17 -11.86 33.47
N ILE A 32 -9.24 -11.41 32.62
CA ILE A 32 -8.72 -10.04 32.65
C ILE A 32 -9.55 -9.20 31.68
N LEU A 33 -10.12 -8.10 32.17
CA LEU A 33 -10.81 -7.12 31.33
C LEU A 33 -9.81 -6.04 30.89
N ILE A 34 -9.67 -5.84 29.57
CA ILE A 34 -8.77 -4.85 28.98
C ILE A 34 -9.60 -3.87 28.16
N LYS A 35 -9.26 -2.57 28.22
CA LYS A 35 -9.86 -1.56 27.35
C LYS A 35 -9.55 -1.90 25.90
N LYS A 36 -10.56 -1.93 25.03
CA LYS A 36 -10.36 -2.06 23.58
C LYS A 36 -9.42 -0.94 23.09
N PRO A 37 -8.30 -1.26 22.41
CA PRO A 37 -7.42 -0.23 21.88
C PRO A 37 -8.18 0.65 20.88
N GLU A 38 -7.98 1.97 20.97
CA GLU A 38 -8.55 2.92 20.02
C GLU A 38 -7.76 2.82 18.70
N GLU A 39 -8.43 2.39 17.63
CA GLU A 39 -7.86 2.37 16.28
C GLU A 39 -7.65 3.82 15.80
N LYS A 40 -6.42 4.32 15.92
CA LYS A 40 -6.07 5.61 15.33
C LYS A 40 -5.88 5.42 13.83
N ILE A 41 -6.81 5.95 13.04
CA ILE A 41 -6.70 5.99 11.59
C ILE A 41 -5.59 6.98 11.23
N ASN A 42 -4.38 6.47 10.99
CA ASN A 42 -3.29 7.28 10.45
C ASN A 42 -3.56 7.50 8.97
N ILE A 43 -3.83 8.73 8.56
CA ILE A 43 -4.06 9.13 7.15
C ILE A 43 -2.80 8.85 6.29
N PHE A 44 -1.62 8.81 6.93
CA PHE A 44 -0.35 8.44 6.30
C PHE A 44 -0.11 6.91 6.21
N SER A 45 -1.02 6.07 6.70
CA SER A 45 -0.95 4.62 6.50
C SER A 45 -0.95 4.24 5.01
N LEU A 46 -1.46 5.12 4.14
CA LEU A 46 -1.42 4.94 2.70
C LEU A 46 0.02 4.98 2.13
N PHE A 47 0.94 5.68 2.79
CA PHE A 47 2.36 5.73 2.39
C PHE A 47 3.22 4.65 3.04
N ALA A 48 2.72 4.02 4.11
CA ALA A 48 3.41 2.94 4.84
C ALA A 48 3.80 1.70 4.00
N PRO A 49 3.11 1.33 2.89
CA PRO A 49 3.47 0.13 2.12
C PRO A 49 4.84 0.17 1.46
N PHE A 50 5.40 1.37 1.26
CA PHE A 50 6.72 1.59 0.70
C PHE A 50 7.55 2.53 1.56
N ASP A 51 8.82 2.19 1.71
CA ASP A 51 9.79 3.05 2.38
C ASP A 51 9.99 4.36 1.58
N PHE A 52 10.32 5.44 2.27
CA PHE A 52 10.61 6.75 1.68
C PHE A 52 11.71 6.65 0.62
N ALA A 53 12.69 5.76 0.80
CA ALA A 53 13.72 5.47 -0.18
C ALA A 53 13.15 4.99 -1.53
N VAL A 54 12.14 4.12 -1.51
CA VAL A 54 11.51 3.58 -2.74
C VAL A 54 10.73 4.69 -3.46
N TRP A 55 10.01 5.52 -2.70
CA TRP A 55 9.33 6.70 -3.25
C TRP A 55 10.30 7.67 -3.91
N ALA A 56 11.44 7.94 -3.29
CA ALA A 56 12.49 8.77 -3.87
C ALA A 56 13.05 8.16 -5.17
N CYS A 57 13.26 6.84 -5.22
CA CYS A 57 13.68 6.14 -6.43
C CYS A 57 12.66 6.24 -7.57
N ILE A 58 11.36 6.08 -7.28
CA ILE A 58 10.29 6.24 -8.28
C ILE A 58 10.26 7.67 -8.81
N ALA A 59 10.31 8.66 -7.91
CA ALA A 59 10.34 10.07 -8.28
C ALA A 59 11.56 10.44 -9.14
N ALA A 60 12.72 9.81 -8.89
CA ALA A 60 13.92 9.98 -9.70
C ALA A 60 13.85 9.24 -11.05
N ALA A 61 13.17 8.09 -11.12
CA ALA A 61 13.05 7.30 -12.35
C ALA A 61 12.24 8.03 -13.44
N ILE A 62 11.19 8.77 -13.06
CA ILE A 62 10.32 9.52 -13.98
C ILE A 62 11.11 10.52 -14.87
N PRO A 63 11.91 11.45 -14.32
CA PRO A 63 12.71 12.36 -15.14
C PRO A 63 13.81 11.64 -15.93
N ILE A 64 14.40 10.57 -15.40
CA ILE A 64 15.43 9.79 -16.11
C ILE A 64 14.84 9.20 -17.41
N VAL A 65 13.68 8.56 -17.33
CA VAL A 65 12.99 8.00 -18.50
C VAL A 65 12.46 9.10 -19.41
N GLY A 66 11.97 10.20 -18.85
CA GLY A 66 11.56 11.39 -19.63
C GLY A 66 12.70 11.98 -20.46
N VAL A 67 13.90 12.10 -19.89
CA VAL A 67 15.10 12.56 -20.62
C VAL A 67 15.51 11.55 -21.69
N LEU A 68 15.47 10.24 -21.40
CA LEU A 68 15.77 9.20 -22.39
C LEU A 68 14.84 9.30 -23.61
N ILE A 69 13.54 9.48 -23.38
CA ILE A 69 12.54 9.67 -24.44
C ILE A 69 12.79 10.96 -25.22
N PHE A 70 13.11 12.05 -24.53
CA PHE A 70 13.46 13.32 -25.18
C PHE A 70 14.68 13.18 -26.11
N VAL A 71 15.74 12.50 -25.65
CA VAL A 71 16.94 12.24 -26.47
C VAL A 71 16.60 11.38 -27.69
N LEU A 72 15.80 10.32 -27.52
CA LEU A 72 15.37 9.48 -28.65
C LEU A 72 14.54 10.25 -29.67
N ASN A 73 13.65 11.14 -29.22
CA ASN A 73 12.87 12.01 -30.12
C ASN A 73 13.76 13.00 -30.87
N ARG A 74 14.78 13.57 -30.21
CA ARG A 74 15.75 14.45 -30.87
C ARG A 74 16.56 13.72 -31.94
N ILE A 75 17.04 12.51 -31.65
CA ILE A 75 17.76 11.67 -32.62
C ILE A 75 16.87 11.34 -33.82
N GLN A 76 15.60 11.01 -33.59
CA GLN A 76 14.64 10.74 -34.65
C GLN A 76 14.35 11.97 -35.51
N ALA A 77 14.18 13.15 -34.88
CA ALA A 77 13.97 14.41 -35.59
C ALA A 77 15.16 14.76 -36.51
N VAL A 78 16.40 14.58 -36.03
CA VAL A 78 17.61 14.80 -36.84
C VAL A 78 17.70 13.81 -38.01
N ARG A 79 17.37 12.52 -37.78
CA ARG A 79 17.35 11.51 -38.85
C ARG A 79 16.29 11.81 -39.92
N ALA A 80 15.13 12.31 -39.51
CA ALA A 80 14.06 12.64 -40.44
C ALA A 80 14.37 13.88 -41.29
N GLN A 81 15.03 14.88 -40.71
CA GLN A 81 15.52 16.05 -41.46
C GLN A 81 16.52 15.66 -42.56
N ASN A 82 17.42 14.71 -42.27
CA ASN A 82 18.38 14.20 -43.25
C ASN A 82 17.75 13.34 -44.36
N ALA A 83 16.55 12.79 -44.14
CA ALA A 83 15.88 11.88 -45.08
C ALA A 83 14.86 12.57 -45.99
N SER A 84 14.68 13.90 -45.90
CA SER A 84 13.70 14.68 -46.70
C SER A 84 12.27 14.08 -46.72
N GLN A 85 11.89 13.37 -45.65
CA GLN A 85 10.52 12.88 -45.47
C GLN A 85 9.73 13.89 -44.64
N PRO A 86 8.46 14.18 -44.98
CA PRO A 86 7.60 15.03 -44.19
C PRO A 86 7.10 14.22 -42.98
N SER A 87 7.97 13.91 -42.03
CA SER A 87 7.52 13.40 -40.75
C SER A 87 6.94 14.58 -39.96
N SER A 88 5.71 14.43 -39.44
CA SER A 88 5.11 15.31 -38.46
C SER A 88 6.00 15.34 -37.20
N SER A 89 7.02 16.19 -37.24
CA SER A 89 7.93 16.41 -36.13
C SER A 89 7.16 17.13 -35.04
N ALA A 90 6.40 16.38 -34.24
CA ALA A 90 5.93 16.88 -32.96
C ALA A 90 7.18 17.31 -32.20
N SER A 91 7.38 18.62 -32.05
CA SER A 91 8.46 19.17 -31.26
C SER A 91 8.21 18.75 -29.82
N SER A 92 8.68 17.57 -29.46
CA SER A 92 8.53 17.05 -28.10
C SER A 92 9.41 17.90 -27.19
N THR A 93 8.78 18.85 -26.52
CA THR A 93 9.41 19.60 -25.44
C THR A 93 9.73 18.61 -24.31
N LEU A 94 10.83 18.82 -23.59
CA LEU A 94 11.24 17.97 -22.48
C LEU A 94 10.12 17.80 -21.44
N HIS A 95 9.37 18.88 -21.18
CA HIS A 95 8.18 18.86 -20.34
C HIS A 95 7.12 17.86 -20.83
N SER A 96 6.82 17.84 -22.13
CA SER A 96 5.85 16.91 -22.72
C SER A 96 6.32 15.46 -22.62
N ALA A 97 7.63 15.20 -22.78
CA ALA A 97 8.18 13.86 -22.60
C ALA A 97 8.05 13.37 -21.14
N ILE A 98 8.39 14.22 -20.16
CA ILE A 98 8.20 13.91 -18.74
C ILE A 98 6.72 13.72 -18.41
N TRP A 99 5.84 14.57 -18.94
CA TRP A 99 4.40 14.47 -18.73
C TRP A 99 3.82 13.16 -19.25
N VAL A 100 4.27 12.70 -20.42
CA VAL A 100 3.85 11.40 -20.97
C VAL A 100 4.33 10.24 -20.11
N VAL A 101 5.57 10.28 -19.60
CA VAL A 101 6.11 9.25 -18.70
C VAL A 101 5.34 9.22 -17.38
N TYR A 102 5.05 10.40 -16.83
CA TYR A 102 4.21 10.57 -15.64
C TYR A 102 2.79 10.05 -15.86
N GLY A 103 2.13 10.43 -16.97
CA GLY A 103 0.80 9.95 -17.32
C GLY A 103 0.75 8.42 -17.47
N ALA A 104 1.75 7.83 -18.13
CA ALA A 104 1.90 6.38 -18.24
C ALA A 104 2.10 5.68 -16.88
N PHE A 105 2.76 6.35 -15.92
CA PHE A 105 2.91 5.84 -14.55
C PHE A 105 1.59 5.85 -13.78
N VAL A 106 0.81 6.91 -13.92
CA VAL A 106 -0.53 7.04 -13.32
C VAL A 106 -1.58 6.22 -14.09
N GLN A 107 -1.17 5.43 -15.09
CA GLN A 107 -2.06 4.67 -15.99
C GLN A 107 -3.08 5.55 -16.73
N GLN A 108 -2.81 6.86 -16.83
CA GLN A 108 -3.54 7.76 -17.71
C GLN A 108 -2.99 7.59 -19.12
N GLY A 109 -3.69 6.78 -19.93
CA GLY A 109 -3.35 6.57 -21.34
C GLY A 109 -3.29 7.90 -22.09
N GLY A 110 -2.17 8.17 -22.78
CA GLY A 110 -1.99 9.34 -23.63
C GLY A 110 -1.82 8.94 -25.09
N GLU A 111 -2.39 9.72 -26.00
CA GLU A 111 -2.33 9.51 -27.46
C GLU A 111 -0.96 9.92 -28.06
N SER A 112 0.15 9.52 -27.44
CA SER A 112 1.47 9.74 -28.03
C SER A 112 1.79 8.60 -28.98
N MET A 113 1.64 8.86 -30.28
CA MET A 113 1.92 7.88 -31.32
C MET A 113 3.43 7.62 -31.41
N VAL A 114 3.85 6.46 -30.88
CA VAL A 114 5.25 6.03 -30.88
C VAL A 114 5.61 5.46 -32.25
N ASN A 115 6.23 6.30 -33.09
CA ASN A 115 6.54 5.96 -34.50
C ASN A 115 7.79 5.08 -34.67
N SER A 116 8.63 4.90 -33.65
CA SER A 116 9.90 4.17 -33.74
C SER A 116 9.97 2.95 -32.82
N VAL A 117 10.59 1.86 -33.31
CA VAL A 117 10.82 0.61 -32.56
C VAL A 117 11.60 0.86 -31.26
N ALA A 118 12.63 1.72 -31.27
CA ALA A 118 13.41 2.03 -30.07
C ALA A 118 12.56 2.68 -28.97
N MET A 119 11.66 3.58 -29.36
CA MET A 119 10.77 4.27 -28.43
C MET A 119 9.68 3.33 -27.89
N ARG A 120 9.24 2.35 -28.69
CA ARG A 120 8.32 1.28 -28.24
C ARG A 120 8.96 0.37 -27.20
N ILE A 121 10.24 0.01 -27.37
CA ILE A 121 10.97 -0.82 -26.40
C ILE A 121 11.10 -0.07 -25.06
N VAL A 122 11.49 1.21 -25.11
CA VAL A 122 11.58 2.05 -23.89
C VAL A 122 10.22 2.16 -23.20
N MET A 123 9.14 2.46 -23.93
CA MET A 123 7.81 2.52 -23.33
C MET A 123 7.32 1.17 -22.81
N GLY A 124 7.60 0.08 -23.51
CA GLY A 124 7.28 -1.27 -23.03
C GLY A 124 8.00 -1.59 -21.72
N SER A 125 9.29 -1.23 -21.61
CA SER A 125 10.05 -1.40 -20.36
C SER A 125 9.51 -0.52 -19.22
N TRP A 126 9.09 0.70 -19.53
CA TRP A 126 8.48 1.61 -18.57
C TRP A 126 7.13 1.07 -18.07
N TRP A 127 6.27 0.58 -18.97
CA TRP A 127 5.00 -0.04 -18.60
C TRP A 127 5.19 -1.29 -17.75
N LEU A 128 6.19 -2.12 -18.05
CA LEU A 128 6.50 -3.27 -17.21
C LEU A 128 6.91 -2.81 -15.80
N PHE A 129 7.78 -1.81 -15.70
CA PHE A 129 8.19 -1.23 -14.43
C PHE A 129 7.00 -0.68 -13.64
N THR A 130 6.11 0.09 -14.29
CA THR A 130 4.95 0.70 -13.63
C THR A 130 3.96 -0.35 -13.13
N LEU A 131 3.75 -1.43 -13.91
CA LEU A 131 2.94 -2.57 -13.49
C LEU A 131 3.51 -3.29 -12.27
N ILE A 132 4.83 -3.53 -12.25
CA ILE A 132 5.50 -4.17 -11.10
C ILE A 132 5.31 -3.31 -9.85
N VAL A 133 5.61 -2.01 -9.93
CA VAL A 133 5.47 -1.08 -8.80
C VAL A 133 4.03 -1.02 -8.28
N CYS A 134 3.05 -0.90 -9.18
CA CYS A 134 1.64 -0.84 -8.80
C CYS A 134 1.16 -2.16 -8.17
N SER A 135 1.60 -3.30 -8.71
CA SER A 135 1.28 -4.62 -8.18
C SER A 135 1.87 -4.83 -6.79
N SER A 136 3.16 -4.51 -6.60
CA SER A 136 3.82 -4.60 -5.29
C SER A 136 3.21 -3.65 -4.27
N TYR A 137 2.85 -2.43 -4.67
CA TYR A 137 2.16 -1.48 -3.78
C TYR A 137 0.82 -2.04 -3.31
N THR A 138 0.02 -2.56 -4.25
CA THR A 138 -1.29 -3.14 -3.94
C THR A 138 -1.17 -4.37 -3.03
N ALA A 139 -0.19 -5.23 -3.29
CA ALA A 139 0.07 -6.41 -2.47
C ALA A 139 0.51 -6.05 -1.04
N ASN A 140 1.45 -5.10 -0.90
CA ASN A 140 1.92 -4.65 0.41
C ASN A 140 0.84 -3.91 1.19
N LEU A 141 0.01 -3.11 0.51
CA LEU A 141 -1.13 -2.46 1.12
C LEU A 141 -2.15 -3.48 1.63
N ALA A 142 -2.47 -4.50 0.82
CA ALA A 142 -3.37 -5.59 1.25
C ALA A 142 -2.81 -6.35 2.46
N ALA A 143 -1.51 -6.66 2.47
CA ALA A 143 -0.85 -7.29 3.61
C ALA A 143 -0.88 -6.41 4.87
N PHE A 144 -0.71 -5.10 4.73
CA PHE A 144 -0.80 -4.16 5.85
C PHE A 144 -2.22 -4.12 6.46
N LEU A 145 -3.24 -4.16 5.61
CA LEU A 145 -4.65 -4.19 6.04
C LEU A 145 -5.04 -5.51 6.72
N THR A 146 -4.41 -6.64 6.37
CA THR A 146 -4.67 -7.92 7.05
C THR A 146 -3.94 -8.03 8.39
N VAL A 147 -2.71 -7.48 8.50
CA VAL A 147 -1.90 -7.54 9.72
C VAL A 147 -2.38 -6.58 10.81
N SER A 148 -2.98 -5.44 10.46
CA SER A 148 -3.56 -4.49 11.45
C SER A 148 -4.67 -5.11 12.32
N ARG A 149 -5.12 -6.34 12.01
CA ARG A 149 -6.06 -7.12 12.82
C ARG A 149 -5.43 -8.06 13.85
N MET A 150 -4.10 -8.16 13.92
CA MET A 150 -3.40 -9.20 14.71
C MET A 150 -2.63 -8.71 15.94
N ASP A 151 -2.77 -7.44 16.36
CA ASP A 151 -2.21 -7.00 17.63
C ASP A 151 -3.11 -7.42 18.80
N ASN A 152 -2.81 -8.60 19.36
CA ASN A 152 -3.36 -9.00 20.64
C ASN A 152 -2.69 -8.15 21.75
N PRO A 153 -3.45 -7.41 22.57
CA PRO A 153 -2.91 -6.57 23.63
C PRO A 153 -2.36 -7.34 24.84
N ILE A 154 -2.06 -8.64 24.70
CA ILE A 154 -1.63 -9.52 25.79
C ILE A 154 -0.30 -10.17 25.40
N ARG A 155 0.77 -9.75 26.07
CA ARG A 155 2.10 -10.38 26.04
C ARG A 155 2.41 -10.96 27.41
#